data_AF-A0A383F3Y2-F1
#
_entry.id   AF-A0A383F3Y2-F1
#
_cell.length_a   1.000
_cell.length_b   1.000
_cell.length_c   1.000
_cell.angle_alpha   90.00
_cell.angle_beta   90.00
_cell.angle_gamma   90.00
#
_symmetry.space_group_name_H-M   'P 1'
#
loop_
_entity.id
_entity.type
_entity.pdbx_description
1 polymer ?
#
loop_
_entity_poly.entity_id
_entity_poly.type
_entity_poly.pdbx_seq_one_letter_code
_entity_poly.pdbx_strand_id
1 'polypeptide(L)' 'MMEHRNLFGYGEHPPHAKWPGGANVAVSLVLNIEEGSERAITRGDDQNELIYEMIQEPSSNPDLAMES' A
#
# COMPACT_ATOMS: atom_id res chain seq x y z
N MET A 1 4.66 12.21 -25.19
CA MET A 1 5.00 12.50 -23.79
C MET A 1 4.78 11.20 -23.03
N MET A 2 5.79 10.33 -22.96
CA MET A 2 5.69 9.01 -22.33
C MET A 2 6.61 9.02 -21.10
N GLU A 3 5.97 9.12 -19.93
CA GLU A 3 5.95 8.12 -18.86
C GLU A 3 7.18 8.21 -17.95
N HIS A 4 7.09 9.05 -16.91
CA HIS A 4 8.08 9.21 -15.84
C HIS A 4 8.10 8.02 -14.85
N ARG A 5 7.60 6.86 -15.29
CA ARG A 5 7.39 5.66 -14.47
C ARG A 5 8.41 4.62 -14.85
N ASN A 6 9.13 4.11 -13.84
CA ASN A 6 9.95 2.93 -14.02
C ASN A 6 9.05 1.68 -13.91
N LEU A 7 8.66 1.14 -15.05
CA LEU A 7 7.90 -0.13 -15.12
C LEU A 7 8.79 -1.37 -15.09
N PHE A 8 10.11 -1.21 -15.22
CA PHE A 8 11.05 -2.32 -15.32
C PHE A 8 11.53 -2.80 -13.95
N GLY A 9 11.71 -1.89 -12.98
CA GLY A 9 12.18 -2.24 -11.64
C GLY A 9 13.54 -2.95 -11.66
N TYR A 10 13.69 -4.01 -10.86
CA TYR A 10 14.90 -4.83 -10.80
C TYR A 10 14.99 -5.92 -11.89
N GLY A 11 13.93 -6.13 -12.68
CA GLY A 11 13.89 -7.20 -13.68
C GLY A 11 14.12 -8.59 -13.09
N GLU A 12 14.69 -9.49 -13.89
CA GLU A 12 14.90 -10.92 -13.57
C GLU A 12 15.95 -11.17 -12.47
N HIS A 13 16.83 -10.19 -12.20
CA HIS A 13 17.99 -10.37 -11.32
C HIS A 13 18.04 -9.31 -10.21
N PRO A 14 17.13 -9.37 -9.22
CA PRO A 14 17.16 -8.45 -8.09
C PRO A 14 18.42 -8.64 -7.22
N PRO A 15 18.90 -7.58 -6.56
CA PRO A 15 20.07 -7.66 -5.71
C PRO A 15 19.81 -8.55 -4.49
N HIS A 16 20.83 -9.27 -4.05
CA HIS A 16 20.76 -10.01 -2.79
C HIS A 16 20.72 -9.02 -1.60
N ALA A 17 19.66 -9.05 -0.81
CA ALA A 17 19.39 -8.06 0.24
C ALA A 17 20.42 -8.05 1.40
N LYS A 18 21.11 -9.18 1.63
CA LYS A 18 22.16 -9.33 2.65
C LYS A 18 21.70 -8.89 4.05
N TRP A 19 20.55 -9.40 4.49
CA TRP A 19 20.01 -9.10 5.80
C TRP A 19 20.97 -9.49 6.93
N PRO A 20 20.93 -8.79 8.08
CA PRO A 20 21.78 -9.11 9.23
C PRO A 20 21.71 -10.60 9.61
N GLY A 21 22.86 -11.18 9.94
CA GLY A 21 22.95 -12.60 10.31
C GLY A 21 22.68 -13.60 9.17
N GLY A 22 22.59 -13.14 7.92
CA GLY A 22 22.26 -14.01 6.79
C GLY A 22 20.79 -14.45 6.77
N ALA A 23 19.89 -13.64 7.34
CA ALA A 23 18.47 -13.95 7.35
C ALA A 23 17.87 -14.02 5.94
N ASN A 24 16.95 -14.96 5.72
CA ASN A 24 16.29 -15.16 4.43
C ASN A 24 15.13 -14.16 4.19
N VAL A 25 14.58 -13.58 5.25
CA VAL A 25 13.44 -12.67 5.19
C VAL A 25 13.61 -11.56 6.22
N ALA A 26 13.15 -10.36 5.88
CA ALA A 26 12.97 -9.27 6.82
C ALA A 26 11.46 -9.07 7.04
N VAL A 27 11.02 -9.05 8.31
CA VAL A 27 9.62 -8.80 8.67
C VAL A 27 9.52 -7.36 9.17
N SER A 28 8.58 -6.59 8.61
CA SER A 28 8.26 -5.23 9.04
C SER A 28 6.81 -5.18 9.48
N LEU A 29 6.60 -5.02 10.79
CA LEU A 29 5.27 -4.78 11.35
C LEU A 29 5.03 -3.28 11.37
N VAL A 30 3.95 -2.84 10.73
CA VAL A 30 3.54 -1.43 10.67
C VAL A 30 2.18 -1.31 11.34
N LEU A 31 2.07 -0.37 12.27
CA LEU A 31 0.83 -0.04 12.95
C LEU A 31 0.51 1.42 12.67
N ASN A 32 -0.54 1.64 11.89
CA ASN A 32 -1.07 2.97 11.65
C ASN A 32 -2.03 3.31 12.79
N ILE A 33 -1.84 4.47 13.41
CA ILE A 33 -2.74 5.02 14.41
C ILE A 33 -3.24 6.35 13.86
N GLU A 34 -4.28 6.25 13.05
CA GLU A 34 -4.91 7.38 12.37
C GLU A 34 -6.35 7.59 12.86
N GLU A 35 -6.84 6.69 13.71
CA GLU A 35 -8.19 6.77 14.29
C GLU A 35 -8.40 8.11 15.02
N GLY A 36 -9.46 8.83 14.65
CA GLY A 36 -9.76 10.17 15.13
C GLY A 36 -9.19 11.30 14.26
N SER A 37 -8.41 10.97 13.22
CA SER A 37 -7.90 11.91 12.20
C SER A 37 -8.60 11.77 10.85
N GLU A 38 -9.62 10.92 10.78
CA GLU A 38 -10.49 10.81 9.61
C GLU A 38 -11.15 12.16 9.30
N ARG A 39 -11.51 12.34 8.02
CA ARG A 39 -12.29 13.51 7.64
C ARG A 39 -13.63 13.49 8.38
N ALA A 40 -13.94 14.55 9.09
CA ALA A 40 -15.15 14.65 9.89
C ALA A 40 -15.71 16.08 9.88
N ILE A 41 -16.98 16.22 9.48
CA ILE A 41 -17.70 17.50 9.51
C ILE A 41 -17.74 18.07 10.94
N THR A 42 -17.83 17.21 11.96
CA THR A 42 -17.77 17.61 13.38
C THR A 42 -16.42 18.20 13.79
N ARG A 43 -15.38 17.99 12.98
CA ARG A 43 -14.03 18.55 13.13
C ARG A 43 -13.76 19.72 12.19
N GLY A 44 -14.73 20.11 11.35
CA GLY A 44 -14.64 21.27 10.46
C GLY A 44 -14.29 20.95 9.01
N ASP A 45 -14.24 19.67 8.64
CA ASP A 45 -14.09 19.28 7.23
C ASP A 45 -15.37 19.52 6.43
N ASP A 46 -15.20 19.67 5.11
CA ASP A 46 -16.28 19.85 4.15
C ASP A 46 -17.15 18.58 3.98
N GLN A 47 -16.61 17.41 4.33
CA GLN A 47 -17.30 16.12 4.29
C GLN A 47 -16.72 15.13 5.29
N ASN A 48 -17.52 14.13 5.66
CA ASN A 48 -17.02 12.97 6.38
C ASN A 48 -16.24 12.05 5.44
N GLU A 49 -15.33 11.24 5.99
CA GLU A 49 -14.68 10.17 5.27
C GLU A 49 -15.72 9.19 4.72
N LEU A 50 -15.58 8.85 3.42
CA LEU A 50 -16.53 8.00 2.69
C LEU A 50 -16.18 6.51 2.84
N ILE A 51 -14.91 6.18 3.08
CA ILE A 51 -14.37 4.82 3.15
C ILE A 51 -13.33 4.79 4.25
N TYR A 52 -13.60 4.02 5.31
CA TYR A 52 -12.75 3.96 6.51
C TYR A 52 -11.49 3.10 6.32
N GLU A 53 -11.43 2.26 5.29
CA GLU A 53 -10.28 1.38 5.06
C GLU A 53 -10.18 0.94 3.59
N MET A 54 -11.17 0.19 3.09
CA MET A 54 -11.23 -0.25 1.69
C MET A 54 -12.68 -0.56 1.29
N ILE A 55 -13.12 -0.07 0.12
CA ILE A 55 -14.26 -0.65 -0.60
C ILE A 55 -13.68 -1.50 -1.72
N GLN A 56 -13.69 -2.83 -1.55
CA GLN A 56 -13.47 -3.75 -2.67
C GLN A 56 -14.80 -3.99 -3.37
N GLU A 57 -15.08 -3.18 -4.39
CA GLU A 57 -16.08 -3.59 -5.37
C GLU A 57 -15.49 -4.73 -6.21
N PRO A 58 -16.23 -5.83 -6.46
CA PRO A 58 -15.79 -6.84 -7.40
C PRO A 58 -15.69 -6.21 -8.80
N SER A 59 -14.49 -5.80 -9.17
CA SER A 59 -14.19 -5.34 -10.52
C SER A 59 -14.01 -6.54 -11.45
N SER A 60 -14.25 -6.38 -12.74
CA SER A 60 -14.00 -7.44 -13.74
C SER A 60 -12.51 -7.77 -13.94
N ASN A 61 -11.60 -7.11 -13.22
CA ASN A 61 -10.16 -7.27 -13.34
C ASN A 61 -9.56 -7.90 -12.06
N PRO A 62 -8.45 -8.64 -12.17
CA PRO A 62 -7.77 -9.23 -11.02
C PRO A 62 -7.26 -8.17 -10.05
N ASP A 63 -7.49 -8.39 -8.75
CA ASP A 63 -6.88 -7.62 -7.67
C ASP A 63 -5.57 -8.29 -7.24
N LEU A 64 -4.46 -7.83 -7.82
CA LEU A 64 -3.12 -8.36 -7.53
C LEU A 64 -2.66 -8.09 -6.09
N ALA A 65 -3.34 -7.21 -5.33
CA ALA A 65 -3.06 -7.01 -3.92
C ALA A 65 -3.70 -8.10 -3.04
N MET A 66 -4.65 -8.88 -3.57
CA MET A 66 -5.35 -9.98 -2.88
C MET A 66 -4.93 -11.37 -3.33
N GLU A 67 -4.27 -11.49 -4.48
CA GLU A 67 -3.73 -12.78 -4.94
C GLU A 67 -2.33 -12.98 -4.34
N SER A 68 -2.30 -13.79 -3.28
CA SER A 68 -1.09 -14.34 -2.66
C SER A 68 -0.68 -15.66 -3.30
#